data_AF-A0A929YMB6-F1
#
_entry.id   AF-A0A929YMB6-F1
#
_cell.length_a   1.000
_cell.length_b   1.000
_cell.length_c   1.000
_cell.angle_alpha   90.00
_cell.angle_beta   90.00
_cell.angle_gamma   90.00
#
_symmetry.space_group_name_H-M   'P 1'
#
loop_
_entity.id
_entity.type
_entity.pdbx_description
1 polymer ?
#
loop_
_entity_poly.entity_id
_entity_poly.type
_entity_poly.pdbx_seq_one_letter_code
_entity_poly.pdbx_strand_id
1 'polypeptide(L)'
;MRIILKFFRKRFMLQKIGIKRAIIVGNSKNTTYLINQILAYPEDGYRLVGVVAGSKYIPKEFRHFQYSSLKDALKDQTVDVIFQTDERQTEYVTASRLIIISSIISFHLRLHFLSIWDNLN
;
A
#
# COMPACT_ATOMS: atom_id res chain seq x y z
N MET A 1 -11.52 -28.83 12.31
CA MET A 1 -11.94 -27.50 11.79
C MET A 1 -10.78 -26.50 11.52
N ARG A 2 -9.53 -26.91 11.22
CA ARG A 2 -8.43 -25.97 10.85
C ARG A 2 -8.08 -25.95 9.36
N ILE A 3 -8.49 -26.97 8.61
CA ILE A 3 -8.17 -27.14 7.19
C ILE A 3 -9.07 -26.28 6.28
N ILE A 4 -10.33 -26.11 6.66
CA ILE A 4 -11.32 -25.29 5.94
C ILE A 4 -10.93 -23.80 5.90
N LEU A 5 -10.46 -23.24 7.02
CA LEU A 5 -9.96 -21.85 7.08
C LEU A 5 -8.74 -21.63 6.19
N LYS A 6 -7.82 -22.59 6.12
CA LYS A 6 -6.67 -22.55 5.20
C LYS A 6 -7.12 -22.61 3.74
N PHE A 7 -8.16 -23.37 3.44
CA PHE A 7 -8.72 -23.50 2.10
C PHE A 7 -9.43 -22.21 1.63
N PHE A 8 -10.20 -21.55 2.49
CA PHE A 8 -10.84 -20.26 2.19
C PHE A 8 -9.82 -19.14 1.99
N ARG A 9 -8.77 -19.07 2.83
CA ARG A 9 -7.69 -18.07 2.68
C ARG A 9 -6.97 -18.21 1.34
N LYS A 10 -6.72 -19.44 0.89
CA LYS A 10 -6.11 -19.74 -0.41
C LYS A 10 -7.08 -19.46 -1.58
N ARG A 11 -8.39 -19.70 -1.41
CA ARG A 11 -9.43 -19.41 -2.42
C ARG A 11 -9.69 -17.90 -2.60
N PHE A 12 -9.65 -17.11 -1.53
CA PHE A 12 -9.80 -15.64 -1.58
C PHE A 12 -8.63 -14.97 -2.31
N MET A 13 -7.40 -15.40 -2.02
CA MET A 13 -6.20 -14.96 -2.74
C MET A 13 -6.29 -15.25 -4.26
N LEU A 14 -6.89 -16.37 -4.65
CA LEU A 14 -7.03 -16.79 -6.05
C LEU A 14 -8.14 -16.05 -6.83
N GLN A 15 -9.07 -15.35 -6.15
CA GLN A 15 -10.20 -14.67 -6.82
C GLN A 15 -9.98 -13.16 -7.02
N LYS A 16 -8.81 -12.60 -6.68
CA LYS A 16 -8.55 -11.13 -6.67
C LYS A 16 -9.53 -10.33 -5.78
N ILE A 17 -10.28 -11.02 -4.92
CA ILE A 17 -11.13 -10.39 -3.90
C ILE A 17 -10.21 -9.98 -2.75
N GLY A 18 -9.88 -8.69 -2.67
CA GLY A 18 -9.06 -8.13 -1.59
C GLY A 18 -7.87 -7.28 -2.02
N ILE A 19 -7.59 -7.17 -3.33
CA ILE A 19 -6.56 -6.24 -3.82
C ILE A 19 -7.20 -4.85 -3.99
N LYS A 20 -6.79 -3.90 -3.15
CA LYS A 20 -7.22 -2.50 -3.22
C LYS A 20 -6.33 -1.69 -4.16
N ARG A 21 -6.94 -0.95 -5.07
CA ARG A 21 -6.24 -0.01 -5.96
C ARG A 21 -5.84 1.22 -5.17
N ALA A 22 -4.54 1.41 -5.03
CA ALA A 22 -3.92 2.38 -4.18
C ALA A 22 -3.35 3.56 -4.98
N ILE A 23 -3.66 4.77 -4.55
CA ILE A 23 -2.92 5.97 -4.93
C ILE A 23 -2.05 6.42 -3.77
N ILE A 24 -0.82 6.83 -4.05
CA ILE A 24 0.06 7.47 -3.07
C ILE A 24 0.12 8.98 -3.36
N VAL A 25 -0.02 9.81 -2.33
CA VAL A 25 0.05 11.27 -2.41
C VAL A 25 1.09 11.76 -1.40
N GLY A 26 2.05 12.53 -1.88
CA GLY A 26 3.00 13.23 -1.02
C GLY A 26 4.42 13.31 -1.59
N ASN A 27 5.22 14.16 -0.98
CA ASN A 27 6.56 14.56 -1.37
C ASN A 27 7.56 14.24 -0.24
N SER A 28 7.63 12.99 0.18
CA SER A 28 8.54 12.56 1.25
C SER A 28 9.34 11.32 0.85
N LYS A 29 10.38 10.99 1.63
CA LYS A 29 11.14 9.74 1.43
C LYS A 29 10.25 8.51 1.59
N ASN A 30 9.18 8.63 2.39
CA ASN A 30 8.21 7.55 2.61
C ASN A 30 7.40 7.26 1.35
N THR A 31 7.21 8.23 0.45
CA THR A 31 6.59 8.03 -0.87
C THR A 31 7.37 6.99 -1.68
N THR A 32 8.69 7.15 -1.79
CA THR A 32 9.56 6.20 -2.51
C THR A 32 9.52 4.80 -1.87
N TYR A 33 9.59 4.74 -0.54
CA TYR A 33 9.54 3.48 0.19
C TYR A 33 8.23 2.73 -0.05
N LEU A 34 7.10 3.43 0.06
CA LEU A 34 5.77 2.83 -0.08
C LEU A 34 5.50 2.36 -1.51
N ILE A 35 5.99 3.10 -2.53
CA ILE A 35 5.96 2.66 -3.93
C ILE A 35 6.69 1.31 -4.06
N ASN A 36 7.92 1.23 -3.55
CA ASN A 36 8.72 0.01 -3.64
C ASN A 36 8.07 -1.15 -2.89
N GLN A 37 7.48 -0.92 -1.72
CA GLN A 37 6.79 -1.97 -0.97
C GLN A 37 5.57 -2.50 -1.71
N ILE A 38 4.64 -1.64 -2.15
CA ILE A 38 3.42 -2.09 -2.84
C ILE A 38 3.76 -2.84 -4.13
N LEU A 39 4.83 -2.46 -4.82
CA LEU A 39 5.26 -3.12 -6.05
C LEU A 39 6.02 -4.42 -5.78
N ALA A 40 6.79 -4.51 -4.69
CA ALA A 40 7.55 -5.71 -4.33
C ALA A 40 6.68 -6.80 -3.68
N TYR A 41 5.63 -6.41 -2.94
CA TYR A 41 4.81 -7.32 -2.12
C TYR A 41 3.32 -7.22 -2.48
N PRO A 42 2.90 -7.68 -3.68
CA PRO A 42 1.50 -7.65 -4.10
C PRO A 42 0.55 -8.47 -3.20
N GLU A 43 1.10 -9.42 -2.42
CA GLU A 43 0.38 -10.21 -1.41
C GLU A 43 -0.18 -9.36 -0.26
N ASP A 44 0.31 -8.14 -0.06
CA ASP A 44 -0.24 -7.18 0.91
C ASP A 44 -1.65 -6.70 0.53
N GLY A 45 -2.12 -7.09 -0.66
CA GLY A 45 -3.47 -6.78 -1.11
C GLY A 45 -3.61 -5.34 -1.59
N TYR A 46 -2.51 -4.73 -2.06
CA TYR A 46 -2.53 -3.42 -2.69
C TYR A 46 -1.98 -3.50 -4.11
N ARG A 47 -2.58 -2.73 -5.01
CA ARG A 47 -2.07 -2.50 -6.35
C ARG A 47 -1.87 -1.01 -6.54
N LEU A 48 -0.65 -0.58 -6.81
CA LEU A 48 -0.38 0.81 -7.15
C LEU A 48 -1.04 1.16 -8.48
N VAL A 49 -1.89 2.19 -8.49
CA VAL A 49 -2.55 2.70 -9.70
C VAL A 49 -2.20 4.15 -10.00
N GLY A 50 -1.62 4.87 -9.03
CA GLY A 50 -1.17 6.24 -9.26
C GLY A 50 -0.31 6.79 -8.12
N VAL A 51 0.54 7.76 -8.46
CA VAL A 51 1.35 8.51 -7.52
C VAL A 51 1.24 10.00 -7.83
N VAL A 52 0.82 10.78 -6.85
CA VAL A 52 0.77 12.24 -6.91
C VAL A 52 1.91 12.78 -6.06
N ALA A 53 3.07 12.90 -6.69
CA ALA A 53 4.30 13.34 -6.07
C ALA A 53 5.20 14.01 -7.11
N GLY A 54 6.18 14.79 -6.65
CA GLY A 54 7.26 15.30 -7.47
C GLY A 54 8.14 14.14 -7.96
N SER A 55 8.64 14.26 -9.19
CA SER A 55 9.41 13.20 -9.89
C SER A 55 10.71 12.78 -9.18
N LYS A 56 11.18 13.58 -8.22
CA LYS A 56 12.33 13.27 -7.36
C LYS A 56 12.03 12.25 -6.25
N TYR A 57 10.75 12.04 -5.92
CA TYR A 57 10.30 11.07 -4.91
C TYR A 57 9.79 9.77 -5.53
N ILE A 58 9.79 9.68 -6.86
CA ILE A 58 9.35 8.51 -7.62
C ILE A 58 10.57 7.90 -8.31
N PRO A 59 10.88 6.60 -8.05
CA PRO A 59 11.93 5.91 -8.79
C PRO A 59 11.70 6.01 -10.30
N LYS A 60 12.78 6.12 -11.09
CA LYS A 60 12.70 6.44 -12.53
C LYS A 60 11.83 5.43 -13.28
N GLU A 61 11.97 4.17 -12.92
CA GLU A 61 11.24 3.01 -13.42
C GLU A 61 9.73 3.08 -13.16
N PHE A 62 9.29 3.81 -12.13
CA PHE A 62 7.88 3.88 -11.71
C PHE A 62 7.22 5.23 -12.04
N ARG A 63 7.88 6.10 -12.80
CA ARG A 63 7.33 7.40 -13.21
C ARG A 63 6.10 7.32 -14.09
N HIS A 64 5.86 6.17 -14.73
CA HIS A 64 4.64 5.94 -15.50
C HIS A 64 3.36 5.89 -14.62
N PHE A 65 3.50 5.75 -13.29
CA PHE A 65 2.39 5.91 -12.34
C PHE A 65 2.15 7.37 -11.92
N GLN A 66 2.99 8.31 -12.34
CA GLN A 66 2.94 9.69 -11.87
C GLN A 66 1.74 10.45 -12.46
N TYR A 67 1.00 11.15 -11.61
CA TYR A 67 -0.02 12.11 -11.97
C TYR A 67 0.36 13.52 -11.51
N SER A 68 -0.07 14.53 -12.26
CA SER A 68 0.07 15.95 -11.92
C SER A 68 -0.75 16.35 -10.70
N SER A 69 -1.94 15.76 -10.55
CA SER A 69 -2.85 16.05 -9.45
C SER A 69 -3.66 14.81 -9.07
N LEU A 70 -4.15 14.78 -7.82
CA LEU A 70 -5.05 13.74 -7.36
C LEU A 70 -6.37 13.72 -8.15
N LYS A 71 -6.83 14.89 -8.60
CA LYS A 71 -8.04 15.01 -9.41
C LYS A 71 -7.91 14.25 -10.74
N ASP A 72 -6.76 14.37 -11.40
CA ASP A 72 -6.51 13.68 -12.67
C ASP A 72 -6.44 12.17 -12.44
N ALA A 73 -5.74 11.75 -11.38
CA ALA A 73 -5.63 10.35 -11.03
C ALA A 73 -6.98 9.69 -10.69
N LEU A 74 -7.88 10.41 -9.99
CA LEU A 74 -9.23 9.92 -9.66
C LEU A 74 -10.19 9.90 -10.85
N LYS A 75 -9.90 10.65 -11.92
CA LYS A 75 -10.67 10.58 -13.17
C LYS A 75 -10.25 9.37 -14.00
N ASP A 76 -8.95 9.14 -14.10
CA ASP A 76 -8.37 8.13 -14.99
C ASP A 76 -8.39 6.73 -14.36
N GLN A 77 -8.28 6.67 -13.04
CA GLN A 77 -8.20 5.42 -12.29
C GLN A 77 -9.39 5.28 -11.37
N THR A 78 -9.80 4.03 -11.22
CA THR A 78 -10.72 3.64 -10.16
C THR A 78 -9.89 3.31 -8.92
N VAL A 79 -10.21 3.96 -7.80
CA VAL A 79 -9.35 4.01 -6.61
C VAL A 79 -10.13 3.54 -5.39
N ASP A 80 -9.52 2.67 -4.60
CA ASP A 80 -10.11 2.10 -3.39
C ASP A 80 -9.46 2.63 -2.11
N VAL A 81 -8.20 3.11 -2.21
CA VAL A 81 -7.46 3.64 -1.06
C VAL A 81 -6.47 4.73 -1.51
N ILE A 82 -6.31 5.76 -0.69
CA ILE A 82 -5.32 6.82 -0.86
C ILE A 82 -4.37 6.79 0.34
N PHE A 83 -3.07 6.76 0.06
CA PHE A 83 -2.00 6.82 1.04
C PHE A 83 -1.38 8.21 1.02
N GLN A 84 -1.43 8.92 2.15
CA GLN A 84 -0.78 10.23 2.29
C GLN A 84 0.52 10.09 3.07
N THR A 85 1.62 10.59 2.50
CA THR A 85 2.97 10.40 3.06
C THR A 85 3.61 11.67 3.62
N ASP A 86 2.94 12.82 3.54
CA ASP A 86 3.43 14.10 4.05
C ASP A 86 2.85 14.37 5.45
N GLU A 87 3.72 14.73 6.41
CA GLU A 87 3.40 14.90 7.84
C GLU A 87 2.60 16.17 8.18
N ARG A 88 2.41 17.10 7.24
CA ARG A 88 1.65 18.33 7.51
C ARG A 88 0.16 18.04 7.33
N GLN A 89 -0.46 17.71 8.46
CA GLN A 89 -1.89 17.38 8.64
C GLN A 89 -2.29 16.01 8.10
N THR A 90 -2.14 15.01 8.98
CA THR A 90 -2.86 13.73 8.95
C THR A 90 -4.35 13.95 9.24
N GLU A 91 -5.01 14.87 8.55
CA GLU A 91 -6.46 14.97 8.56
C GLU A 91 -6.98 14.00 7.50
N TYR A 92 -7.39 12.84 8.01
CA TYR A 92 -8.01 11.73 7.32
C TYR A 92 -8.98 12.18 6.20
N VAL A 93 -8.53 12.20 4.95
CA VAL A 93 -9.43 12.45 3.82
C VAL A 93 -10.23 11.19 3.52
N THR A 94 -11.53 11.30 3.78
CA THR A 94 -12.53 10.25 3.82
C THR A 94 -13.02 9.82 2.44
N ALA A 95 -13.05 8.50 2.20
CA ALA A 95 -14.20 7.82 1.62
C ALA A 95 -14.24 6.38 2.18
N SER A 96 -15.04 6.19 3.24
CA SER A 96 -15.61 4.92 3.71
C SER A 96 -14.64 3.74 3.97
N ARG A 97 -14.39 3.50 5.27
CA ARG A 97 -13.66 2.40 5.94
C ARG A 97 -12.13 2.52 6.03
N LEU A 98 -11.74 3.22 7.10
CA LEU A 98 -10.42 3.27 7.72
C LEU A 98 -9.96 1.93 8.31
N ILE A 99 -8.72 1.52 8.00
CA ILE A 99 -7.86 0.78 8.93
C ILE A 99 -6.47 1.42 8.87
N ILE A 100 -6.00 1.79 10.07
CA ILE A 100 -4.73 2.38 10.49
C ILE A 100 -3.50 1.70 9.85
N ILE A 101 -2.74 2.37 8.98
CA ILE A 101 -1.57 1.74 8.31
C ILE A 101 -0.23 2.13 8.96
N SER A 102 -0.17 3.23 9.72
CA SER A 102 1.04 3.58 10.50
C SER A 102 1.37 2.52 11.57
N SER A 103 0.35 2.02 12.29
CA SER A 103 0.53 0.95 13.28
C SER A 103 0.74 -0.43 12.66
N ILE A 104 0.17 -0.70 11.48
CA ILE A 104 0.30 -2.00 10.81
C ILE A 104 1.70 -2.18 10.21
N ILE A 105 2.30 -1.15 9.62
CA ILE A 105 3.67 -1.23 9.09
C ILE A 105 4.66 -1.51 10.22
N SER A 106 4.52 -0.82 11.37
CA SER A 106 5.36 -1.06 12.55
C SER A 106 5.14 -2.44 13.18
N PHE A 107 3.89 -2.93 13.19
CA PHE A 107 3.56 -4.27 13.69
C PHE A 107 4.03 -5.40 12.77
N HIS A 108 3.94 -5.22 11.45
CA HIS A 108 4.38 -6.22 10.47
C HIS A 108 5.91 -6.33 10.41
N LEU A 109 6.63 -5.20 10.48
CA LEU A 109 8.09 -5.18 10.64
C LEU A 109 8.52 -5.89 11.92
N ARG A 110 7.79 -5.72 13.04
CA ARG A 110 8.09 -6.39 14.31
C ARG A 110 7.90 -7.92 14.24
N LEU A 111 6.85 -8.39 13.57
CA LEU A 111 6.59 -9.82 13.40
C LEU A 111 7.60 -10.48 12.46
N HIS A 112 8.00 -9.80 11.39
CA HIS A 112 9.03 -10.30 10.48
C HIS A 112 10.40 -10.39 11.16
N PHE A 113 10.74 -9.44 12.03
CA PHE A 113 11.99 -9.47 12.80
C PHE A 113 12.02 -10.59 13.86
N LEU A 114 10.90 -10.83 14.56
CA LEU A 114 10.77 -11.93 15.53
C LEU A 114 10.89 -13.30 14.84
N SER A 115 10.28 -13.47 13.66
CA SER A 115 10.36 -14.71 12.89
C SER A 115 11.78 -15.04 12.39
N ILE A 116 12.64 -14.03 12.21
CA ILE A 116 14.04 -14.23 11.81
C ILE A 116 14.88 -14.60 13.04
N TRP A 117 14.61 -13.99 14.20
CA TRP A 117 15.32 -14.27 15.44
C TRP A 117 15.06 -15.68 15.97
N ASP A 118 13.83 -16.18 15.87
CA ASP A 118 13.46 -17.55 16.27
C ASP A 118 14.03 -18.64 15.34
N ASN A 119 14.56 -18.27 14.17
CA ASN A 119 15.19 -19.18 13.21
C ASN A 119 16.73 -19.20 13.31
N LEU A 120 17.29 -18.33 14.16
CA LEU A 120 18.74 -18.18 14.38
C LEU A 120 19.19 -18.65 15.77
N ASN A 121 18.27 -19.16 16.59
CA ASN A 121 18.53 -19.92 17.82
C ASN A 121 17.95 -21.33 17.69
#